data_AF-A0A7W9QH52-F1
#
_entry.id   AF-A0A7W9QH52-F1
#
_cell.length_a   1.000
_cell.length_b   1.000
_cell.length_c   1.000
_cell.angle_alpha   90.00
_cell.angle_beta   90.00
_cell.angle_gamma   90.00
#
_symmetry.space_group_name_H-M   'P 1'
#
loop_
_entity.id
_entity.type
_entity.pdbx_description
1 polymer ?
#
loop_
_entity_poly.entity_id
_entity_poly.type
_entity_poly.pdbx_seq_one_letter_code
_entity_poly.pdbx_strand_id
1 'polypeptide(L)'
;MTGSEESPAFRLACVPGVTPSKWVRIWNERLPHIILTLTQVPAAEVCEALRRGEADAGFVRLPVDGDDLSAIPLYEETTVVVIPKDHLFAAADEVAVADLAEEVALHPLDDTLDWEQPPGRPALERPATTADAVELVAAGIGVLIVPQSLARLHHRKDLTYRTITDVPTSRVALSWPQEATTDMVEDFIGIVRGRTANSTRGRRAEPEPKAKRPEKGATRRQQPAGGKGGGRGAGKTAGKPAAKNARRGSGGPKGGKPRRRP
;
A
#
# COMPACT_ATOMS: atom_id res chain seq x y z
N MET A 1 -36.74 13.90 -20.62
CA MET A 1 -35.30 14.12 -20.41
C MET A 1 -34.88 13.24 -19.25
N THR A 2 -34.57 11.98 -19.53
CA THR A 2 -33.96 11.07 -18.55
C THR A 2 -32.50 11.49 -18.43
N GLY A 3 -32.15 12.14 -17.32
CA GLY A 3 -30.75 12.37 -16.98
C GLY A 3 -30.07 11.02 -16.91
N SER A 4 -29.05 10.81 -17.73
CA SER A 4 -28.14 9.69 -17.57
C SER A 4 -27.56 9.83 -16.16
N GLU A 5 -27.99 8.97 -15.22
CA GLU A 5 -27.26 8.80 -13.97
C GLU A 5 -25.88 8.27 -14.36
N GLU A 6 -24.88 9.16 -14.37
CA GLU A 6 -23.49 8.75 -14.51
C GLU A 6 -23.22 7.75 -13.39
N SER A 7 -22.99 6.49 -13.76
CA SER A 7 -22.66 5.46 -12.79
C SER A 7 -21.41 5.91 -12.04
N PRO A 8 -21.40 5.87 -10.69
CA PRO A 8 -20.23 6.29 -9.93
C PRO A 8 -19.02 5.46 -10.38
N ALA A 9 -17.95 6.15 -10.76
CA ALA A 9 -16.71 5.56 -11.23
C ALA A 9 -15.54 6.06 -10.38
N PHE A 10 -14.59 5.17 -10.11
CA PHE A 10 -13.33 5.47 -9.43
C PHE A 10 -12.18 5.28 -10.41
N ARG A 11 -11.48 6.36 -10.72
CA ARG A 11 -10.38 6.40 -11.67
C ARG A 11 -9.07 6.31 -10.91
N LEU A 12 -8.32 5.24 -11.16
CA LEU A 12 -7.07 4.93 -10.50
C LEU A 12 -5.93 4.98 -11.53
N ALA A 13 -4.99 5.90 -11.34
CA ALA A 13 -3.75 5.92 -12.11
C ALA A 13 -2.71 4.97 -11.50
N CYS A 14 -1.84 4.40 -12.33
CA CYS A 14 -0.81 3.48 -11.87
C CYS A 14 0.45 3.62 -12.72
N VAL A 15 1.57 3.91 -12.06
CA VAL A 15 2.88 3.96 -12.72
C VAL A 15 3.42 2.55 -13.03
N PRO A 16 4.32 2.43 -14.02
CA PRO A 16 4.94 1.15 -14.36
C PRO A 16 5.61 0.45 -13.16
N GLY A 17 5.48 -0.87 -13.13
CA GLY A 17 6.08 -1.76 -12.11
C GLY A 17 5.23 -1.91 -10.84
N VAL A 18 4.28 -1.01 -10.58
CA VAL A 18 3.39 -1.18 -9.43
C VAL A 18 2.38 -2.29 -9.71
N THR A 19 2.11 -3.13 -8.70
CA THR A 19 1.16 -4.26 -8.82
C THR A 19 -0.13 -3.96 -8.03
N PRO A 20 -1.13 -3.29 -8.63
CA PRO A 20 -2.34 -2.85 -7.93
C PRO A 20 -3.37 -3.96 -7.70
N SER A 21 -3.14 -5.15 -8.25
CA SER A 21 -4.14 -6.23 -8.37
C SER A 21 -4.81 -6.60 -7.05
N LYS A 22 -4.06 -6.62 -5.94
CA LYS A 22 -4.61 -6.92 -4.62
C LYS A 22 -5.67 -5.90 -4.20
N TRP A 23 -5.37 -4.61 -4.32
CA TRP A 23 -6.27 -3.54 -3.88
C TRP A 23 -7.46 -3.37 -4.81
N VAL A 24 -7.23 -3.47 -6.12
CA VAL A 24 -8.31 -3.45 -7.13
C VAL A 24 -9.29 -4.60 -6.93
N ARG A 25 -8.79 -5.81 -6.64
CA ARG A 25 -9.64 -6.96 -6.33
C ARG A 25 -10.52 -6.69 -5.11
N ILE A 26 -9.92 -6.20 -4.01
CA ILE A 26 -10.67 -5.91 -2.77
C ILE A 26 -11.69 -4.79 -3.01
N TRP A 27 -11.38 -3.78 -3.84
CA TRP A 27 -12.33 -2.74 -4.22
C TRP A 27 -13.53 -3.33 -4.94
N ASN A 28 -13.32 -4.11 -5.99
CA ASN A 28 -14.40 -4.72 -6.77
C ASN A 28 -15.27 -5.68 -5.92
N GLU A 29 -14.68 -6.35 -4.93
CA GLU A 29 -15.42 -7.19 -3.98
C GLU A 29 -16.27 -6.37 -2.99
N ARG A 30 -15.83 -5.18 -2.58
CA ARG A 30 -16.51 -4.35 -1.57
C ARG A 30 -17.49 -3.35 -2.14
N LEU A 31 -17.20 -2.82 -3.32
CA LEU A 31 -17.95 -1.76 -3.98
C LEU A 31 -18.32 -2.20 -5.41
N PRO A 32 -19.06 -3.31 -5.57
CA PRO A 32 -19.36 -3.89 -6.89
C PRO A 32 -20.21 -2.98 -7.79
N HIS A 33 -20.86 -1.98 -7.22
CA HIS A 33 -21.69 -1.00 -7.94
C HIS A 33 -20.90 0.22 -8.42
N ILE A 34 -19.63 0.35 -8.03
CA ILE A 34 -18.76 1.47 -8.42
C ILE A 34 -17.68 0.92 -9.35
N ILE A 35 -17.71 1.37 -10.60
CA ILE A 35 -16.75 0.91 -11.62
C ILE A 35 -15.37 1.47 -11.30
N LEU A 36 -14.37 0.60 -11.12
CA LEU A 36 -12.98 1.02 -11.04
C LEU A 36 -12.34 0.98 -12.42
N THR A 37 -11.85 2.12 -12.89
CA THR A 37 -11.02 2.22 -14.10
C THR A 37 -9.56 2.35 -13.69
N LEU A 38 -8.71 1.44 -14.16
CA LEU A 38 -7.28 1.48 -13.91
C LEU A 38 -6.55 1.91 -15.19
N THR A 39 -5.81 3.01 -15.12
CA THR A 39 -5.05 3.56 -16.26
C THR A 39 -3.56 3.52 -15.96
N GLN A 40 -2.76 2.98 -16.88
CA GLN A 40 -1.31 3.08 -16.81
C GLN A 40 -0.87 4.48 -17.24
N VAL A 41 -0.03 5.14 -16.44
CA VAL A 41 0.44 6.50 -16.69
C VAL A 41 1.96 6.54 -16.49
N PRO A 42 2.74 7.19 -17.37
CA PRO A 42 4.17 7.37 -17.15
C PRO A 42 4.47 7.98 -15.78
N ALA A 43 5.57 7.55 -15.15
CA ALA A 43 5.93 8.02 -13.81
C ALA A 43 6.09 9.54 -13.72
N ALA A 44 6.59 10.18 -14.78
CA ALA A 44 6.75 11.63 -14.87
C ALA A 44 5.41 12.39 -15.00
N GLU A 45 4.33 11.73 -15.44
CA GLU A 45 3.05 12.38 -15.76
C GLU A 45 1.99 12.16 -14.68
N VAL A 46 2.15 11.14 -13.83
CA VAL A 46 1.09 10.72 -12.90
C VAL A 46 0.66 11.81 -11.92
N CYS A 47 1.58 12.63 -11.42
CA CYS A 47 1.27 13.71 -10.48
C CYS A 47 0.44 14.80 -11.17
N GLU A 48 0.79 15.17 -12.40
CA GLU A 48 0.03 16.14 -13.19
C GLU A 48 -1.35 15.61 -13.57
N ALA A 49 -1.47 14.33 -13.90
CA ALA A 49 -2.77 13.69 -14.15
C ALA A 49 -3.69 13.77 -12.92
N LEU A 50 -3.15 13.58 -11.71
CA LEU A 50 -3.91 13.75 -10.47
C LEU A 50 -4.33 15.21 -10.26
N ARG A 51 -3.42 16.17 -10.47
CA ARG A 51 -3.71 17.60 -10.35
C ARG A 51 -4.80 18.08 -11.31
N ARG A 52 -4.82 17.54 -12.52
CA ARG A 52 -5.83 17.83 -13.55
C ARG A 52 -7.16 17.13 -13.29
N GLY A 53 -7.24 16.29 -12.26
CA GLY A 53 -8.43 15.51 -11.95
C GLY A 53 -8.75 14.45 -13.01
N GLU A 54 -7.73 13.97 -13.75
CA GLU A 54 -7.87 12.89 -14.73
C GLU A 54 -8.00 11.52 -14.03
N ALA A 55 -7.48 11.41 -12.81
CA ALA A 55 -7.68 10.30 -11.88
C ALA A 55 -8.03 10.81 -10.48
N ASP A 56 -8.76 10.00 -9.70
CA ASP A 56 -9.19 10.33 -8.34
C ASP A 56 -8.10 9.97 -7.31
N ALA A 57 -7.31 8.93 -7.61
CA ALA A 57 -6.11 8.56 -6.87
C ALA A 57 -5.10 7.89 -7.81
N GLY A 58 -3.84 7.80 -7.40
CA GLY A 58 -2.77 7.21 -8.20
C GLY A 58 -1.76 6.45 -7.36
N PHE A 59 -1.27 5.32 -7.88
CA PHE A 59 -0.03 4.74 -7.38
C PHE A 59 1.15 5.46 -8.02
N VAL A 60 1.97 6.09 -7.19
CA VAL A 60 3.09 6.94 -7.58
C VAL A 60 4.39 6.43 -6.96
N ARG A 61 5.52 6.93 -7.46
CA ARG A 61 6.82 6.76 -6.82
C ARG A 61 7.18 8.08 -6.12
N LEU A 62 7.68 7.99 -4.89
CA LEU A 62 8.14 9.13 -4.12
C LEU A 62 9.59 9.50 -4.51
N PRO A 63 9.98 10.79 -4.40
CA PRO A 63 9.17 11.90 -3.91
C PRO A 63 8.07 12.36 -4.88
N VAL A 64 6.98 12.89 -4.35
CA VAL A 64 6.03 13.71 -5.13
C VAL A 64 6.32 15.16 -4.81
N ASP A 65 6.40 16.00 -5.82
CA ASP A 65 6.62 17.43 -5.65
C ASP A 65 5.34 18.12 -5.17
N GLY A 66 5.47 19.13 -4.30
CA GLY A 66 4.37 19.98 -3.85
C GLY A 66 3.59 19.46 -2.64
N ASP A 67 2.87 20.37 -2.00
CA ASP A 67 2.03 20.09 -0.82
C ASP A 67 0.54 19.87 -1.20
N ASP A 68 0.21 19.92 -2.49
CA ASP A 68 -1.15 19.80 -3.03
C ASP A 68 -1.63 18.35 -3.15
N LEU A 69 -0.71 17.39 -3.13
CA LEU A 69 -0.97 15.97 -3.16
C LEU A 69 -0.75 15.35 -1.78
N SER A 70 -1.77 14.66 -1.27
CA SER A 70 -1.62 13.78 -0.11
C SER A 70 -1.06 12.44 -0.54
N ALA A 71 -0.11 11.88 0.21
CA ALA A 71 0.51 10.60 -0.08
C ALA A 71 0.59 9.67 1.14
N ILE A 72 0.36 8.37 0.92
CA ILE A 72 0.58 7.31 1.91
C ILE A 72 1.61 6.33 1.34
N PRO A 73 2.81 6.23 1.93
CA PRO A 73 3.79 5.20 1.57
C PRO A 73 3.23 3.80 1.78
N LEU A 74 3.44 2.91 0.81
CA LEU A 74 2.91 1.54 0.81
C LEU A 74 4.00 0.52 1.06
N TYR A 75 5.06 0.59 0.26
CA TYR A 75 6.21 -0.29 0.36
C TYR A 75 7.42 0.33 -0.33
N GLU A 76 8.60 -0.16 0.04
CA GLU A 76 9.86 0.19 -0.60
C GLU A 76 10.30 -0.94 -1.51
N GLU A 77 10.93 -0.60 -2.62
CA GLU A 77 11.41 -1.54 -3.62
C GLU A 77 12.93 -1.55 -3.62
N THR A 78 13.47 -2.77 -3.56
CA THR A 78 14.90 -3.02 -3.70
C THR A 78 15.37 -2.57 -5.08
N THR A 79 16.52 -1.90 -5.10
CA THR A 79 17.20 -1.49 -6.32
C THR A 79 18.09 -2.62 -6.81
N VAL A 80 18.06 -2.87 -8.13
CA VAL A 80 18.78 -3.97 -8.77
C VAL A 80 19.51 -3.46 -10.02
N VAL A 81 20.63 -4.10 -10.35
CA VAL A 81 21.28 -3.96 -11.65
C VAL A 81 20.77 -5.07 -12.57
N VAL A 82 20.30 -4.68 -13.76
CA VAL A 82 19.91 -5.56 -14.86
C VAL A 82 21.11 -5.74 -15.77
N ILE A 83 21.43 -6.99 -16.07
CA ILE A 83 22.63 -7.42 -16.81
C ILE A 83 22.33 -8.62 -17.70
N PRO A 84 23.11 -8.85 -18.78
CA PRO A 84 23.12 -10.13 -19.49
C PRO A 84 23.44 -11.31 -18.58
N LYS A 85 22.90 -12.50 -18.88
CA LYS A 85 23.15 -13.71 -18.08
C LYS A 85 24.59 -14.21 -18.12
N ASP A 86 25.35 -13.82 -19.14
CA ASP A 86 26.77 -14.11 -19.31
C ASP A 86 27.69 -13.00 -18.76
N HIS A 87 27.11 -11.94 -18.18
CA HIS A 87 27.86 -10.88 -17.52
C HIS A 87 28.55 -11.39 -16.24
N LEU A 88 29.72 -10.84 -15.88
CA LEU A 88 30.51 -11.24 -14.71
C LEU A 88 29.69 -11.22 -13.41
N PHE A 89 28.91 -10.15 -13.21
CA PHE A 89 28.04 -10.00 -12.03
C PHE A 89 26.90 -11.02 -11.93
N ALA A 90 26.59 -11.76 -12.99
CA ALA A 90 25.59 -12.83 -12.91
C ALA A 90 26.02 -13.97 -11.97
N ALA A 91 27.32 -14.09 -11.66
CA ALA A 91 27.83 -15.08 -10.72
C ALA A 91 27.74 -14.65 -9.24
N ALA A 92 27.48 -13.36 -8.95
CA ALA A 92 27.35 -12.84 -7.58
C ALA A 92 25.88 -12.88 -7.13
N ASP A 93 25.61 -12.88 -5.82
CA ASP A 93 24.26 -12.72 -5.28
C ASP A 93 23.85 -11.24 -5.18
N GLU A 94 24.82 -10.38 -4.87
CA GLU A 94 24.69 -8.92 -4.73
C GLU A 94 25.89 -8.24 -5.42
N VAL A 95 25.71 -7.00 -5.85
CA VAL A 95 26.73 -6.20 -6.55
C VAL A 95 26.97 -4.92 -5.74
N ALA A 96 28.23 -4.63 -5.43
CA ALA A 96 28.58 -3.38 -4.77
C ALA A 96 28.62 -2.23 -5.78
N VAL A 97 28.25 -1.02 -5.34
CA VAL A 97 28.32 0.19 -6.18
C VAL A 97 29.72 0.40 -6.78
N ALA A 98 30.77 0.10 -6.02
CA ALA A 98 32.15 0.25 -6.47
C ALA A 98 32.49 -0.66 -7.67
N ASP A 99 31.87 -1.85 -7.75
CA ASP A 99 32.12 -2.78 -8.85
C ASP A 99 31.52 -2.25 -10.17
N LEU A 100 30.49 -1.41 -10.10
CA LEU A 100 29.86 -0.79 -11.26
C LEU A 100 30.67 0.38 -11.84
N ALA A 101 31.71 0.86 -11.16
CA ALA A 101 32.42 2.09 -11.51
C ALA A 101 33.00 2.11 -12.94
N GLU A 102 33.36 0.94 -13.48
CA GLU A 102 33.92 0.80 -14.84
C GLU A 102 32.86 0.47 -15.90
N GLU A 103 31.66 0.07 -15.48
CA GLU A 103 30.56 -0.30 -16.38
C GLU A 103 29.93 0.93 -17.03
N VAL A 104 29.43 0.76 -18.25
CA VAL A 104 28.57 1.77 -18.88
C VAL A 104 27.17 1.65 -18.27
N ALA A 105 26.75 2.65 -17.51
CA ALA A 105 25.42 2.72 -16.91
C ALA A 105 24.44 3.46 -17.84
N LEU A 106 23.32 2.80 -18.11
CA LEU A 106 22.20 3.33 -18.88
C LEU A 106 21.22 4.04 -17.94
N HIS A 107 21.03 5.34 -18.14
CA HIS A 107 20.09 6.16 -17.38
C HIS A 107 18.94 6.63 -18.28
N PRO A 108 17.81 5.91 -18.31
CA PRO A 108 16.70 6.31 -19.15
C PRO A 108 16.10 7.65 -18.69
N LEU A 109 15.38 8.35 -19.58
CA LEU A 109 14.74 9.63 -19.24
C LEU A 109 13.59 9.47 -18.23
N ASP A 110 13.02 8.27 -18.12
CA ASP A 110 11.97 7.91 -17.17
C ASP A 110 12.50 7.25 -15.89
N ASP A 111 13.80 7.40 -15.56
CA ASP A 111 14.36 6.89 -14.30
C ASP A 111 13.61 7.45 -13.09
N THR A 112 13.37 6.57 -12.12
CA THR A 112 12.55 6.84 -10.93
C THR A 112 13.33 6.74 -9.62
N LEU A 113 14.65 6.53 -9.72
CA LEU A 113 15.56 6.52 -8.59
C LEU A 113 16.13 7.93 -8.36
N ASP A 114 16.06 8.37 -7.11
CA ASP A 114 16.53 9.69 -6.69
C ASP A 114 18.04 9.65 -6.40
N TRP A 115 18.84 9.74 -7.47
CA TRP A 115 20.29 9.66 -7.39
C TRP A 115 20.92 11.00 -7.00
N GLU A 116 21.75 11.00 -5.96
CA GLU A 116 22.75 12.07 -5.79
C GLU A 116 23.84 11.99 -6.86
N GLN A 117 24.39 10.78 -7.03
CA GLN A 117 25.37 10.43 -8.05
C GLN A 117 25.09 9.01 -8.55
N PRO A 118 24.60 8.86 -9.80
CA PRO A 118 24.41 7.53 -10.37
C PRO A 118 25.73 6.79 -10.50
N PRO A 119 25.77 5.47 -10.23
CA PRO A 119 27.01 4.70 -10.28
C PRO A 119 27.36 4.31 -11.72
N GLY A 120 28.64 4.00 -11.94
CA GLY A 120 29.19 3.66 -13.24
C GLY A 120 29.45 4.86 -14.15
N ARG A 121 29.88 4.57 -15.37
CA ARG A 121 30.18 5.57 -16.39
C ARG A 121 28.91 5.86 -17.18
N PRO A 122 28.45 7.11 -17.27
CA PRO A 122 27.23 7.41 -18.01
C PRO A 122 27.41 7.05 -19.50
N ALA A 123 26.39 6.42 -20.07
CA ALA A 123 26.32 6.24 -21.52
C ALA A 123 26.30 7.60 -22.25
N LEU A 124 26.78 7.61 -23.49
CA LEU A 124 26.85 8.82 -24.32
C LEU A 124 25.47 9.44 -24.56
N GLU A 125 24.47 8.58 -24.77
CA GLU A 125 23.08 8.98 -24.97
C GLU A 125 22.19 8.27 -23.96
N ARG A 126 21.16 8.99 -23.50
CA ARG A 126 20.18 8.45 -22.56
C ARG A 126 19.03 7.81 -23.33
N PRO A 127 18.66 6.55 -23.02
CA PRO A 127 17.47 5.93 -23.61
C PRO A 127 16.21 6.72 -23.26
N ALA A 128 15.23 6.76 -24.16
CA ALA A 128 14.00 7.50 -23.90
C ALA A 128 13.18 6.86 -22.77
N THR A 129 13.16 5.52 -22.72
CA THR A 129 12.41 4.76 -21.71
C THR A 129 13.24 3.66 -21.07
N THR A 130 12.79 3.18 -19.91
CA THR A 130 13.36 2.01 -19.24
C THR A 130 13.28 0.77 -20.14
N ALA A 131 12.24 0.65 -20.96
CA ALA A 131 12.12 -0.44 -21.94
C ALA A 131 13.21 -0.39 -23.01
N ASP A 132 13.51 0.81 -23.55
CA ASP A 132 14.59 0.99 -24.52
C ASP A 132 15.96 0.69 -23.90
N ALA A 133 16.17 1.09 -22.65
CA ALA A 133 17.38 0.77 -21.91
C ALA A 133 17.55 -0.75 -21.75
N VAL A 134 16.47 -1.49 -21.47
CA VAL A 134 16.51 -2.96 -21.38
C VAL A 134 16.95 -3.62 -22.69
N GLU A 135 16.51 -3.10 -23.84
CA GLU A 135 16.96 -3.60 -25.14
C GLU A 135 18.46 -3.36 -25.37
N LEU A 136 18.99 -2.21 -24.92
CA LEU A 136 20.42 -1.91 -24.98
C LEU A 136 21.25 -2.79 -24.03
N VAL A 137 20.75 -3.10 -22.83
CA VAL A 137 21.38 -4.07 -21.93
C VAL A 137 21.46 -5.43 -22.61
N ALA A 138 20.37 -5.89 -23.24
CA ALA A 138 20.34 -7.17 -23.94
C ALA A 138 21.30 -7.22 -25.14
N ALA A 139 21.58 -6.08 -25.76
CA ALA A 139 22.60 -5.94 -26.81
C ALA A 139 24.04 -5.84 -26.26
N GLY A 140 24.23 -5.86 -24.93
CA GLY A 140 25.55 -5.79 -24.29
C GLY A 140 26.17 -4.39 -24.28
N ILE A 141 25.36 -3.33 -24.45
CA ILE A 141 25.85 -1.94 -24.52
C ILE A 141 26.24 -1.41 -23.13
N GLY A 142 25.62 -1.94 -22.07
CA GLY A 142 25.85 -1.51 -20.70
C GLY A 142 24.93 -2.20 -19.72
N VAL A 143 24.87 -1.66 -18.51
CA VAL A 143 24.03 -2.13 -17.40
C VAL A 143 22.94 -1.11 -17.10
N LEU A 144 21.82 -1.56 -16.54
CA LEU A 144 20.69 -0.69 -16.17
C LEU A 144 20.36 -0.88 -14.70
N ILE A 145 20.18 0.21 -13.96
CA ILE A 145 19.84 0.16 -12.54
C ILE A 145 18.41 0.66 -12.35
N VAL A 146 17.56 -0.18 -11.77
CA VAL A 146 16.13 0.11 -11.64
C VAL A 146 15.56 -0.52 -10.36
N PRO A 147 14.36 -0.09 -9.92
CA PRO A 147 13.58 -0.84 -8.95
C PRO A 147 13.31 -2.27 -9.45
N GLN A 148 13.36 -3.26 -8.55
CA GLN A 148 13.15 -4.68 -8.89
C GLN A 148 11.83 -4.94 -9.61
N SER A 149 10.78 -4.14 -9.36
CA SER A 149 9.53 -4.26 -10.11
C SER A 149 9.67 -3.93 -11.60
N LEU A 150 10.45 -2.93 -11.98
CA LEU A 150 10.69 -2.60 -13.39
C LEU A 150 11.55 -3.68 -14.06
N ALA A 151 12.56 -4.20 -13.36
CA ALA A 151 13.33 -5.35 -13.84
C ALA A 151 12.42 -6.59 -14.09
N ARG A 152 11.42 -6.81 -13.24
CA ARG A 152 10.43 -7.88 -13.43
C ARG A 152 9.42 -7.57 -14.55
N LEU A 153 8.99 -6.33 -14.67
CA LEU A 153 8.06 -5.89 -15.71
C LEU A 153 8.65 -6.10 -17.11
N HIS A 154 9.94 -5.78 -17.29
CA HIS A 154 10.67 -5.91 -18.54
C HIS A 154 11.50 -7.20 -18.62
N HIS A 155 11.15 -8.22 -17.84
CA HIS A 155 11.91 -9.46 -17.80
C HIS A 155 11.96 -10.16 -19.16
N ARG A 156 13.17 -10.60 -19.54
CA ARG A 156 13.44 -11.40 -20.75
C ARG A 156 14.44 -12.52 -20.45
N LYS A 157 14.48 -13.54 -21.31
CA LYS A 157 15.14 -14.83 -21.03
C LYS A 157 16.67 -14.78 -20.98
N ASP A 158 17.28 -13.81 -21.62
CA ASP A 158 18.71 -13.56 -21.76
C ASP A 158 19.26 -12.56 -20.73
N LEU A 159 18.38 -11.91 -19.96
CA LEU A 159 18.75 -11.00 -18.88
C LEU A 159 18.54 -11.63 -17.50
N THR A 160 19.26 -11.11 -16.52
CA THR A 160 19.05 -11.34 -15.09
C THR A 160 19.25 -10.04 -14.32
N TYR A 161 19.01 -10.05 -13.01
CA TYR A 161 19.28 -8.90 -12.17
C TYR A 161 19.89 -9.31 -10.83
N ARG A 162 20.68 -8.40 -10.23
CA ARG A 162 21.28 -8.57 -8.91
C ARG A 162 21.01 -7.37 -8.02
N THR A 163 20.81 -7.61 -6.74
CA THR A 163 20.58 -6.55 -5.76
C THR A 163 21.82 -5.67 -5.65
N ILE A 164 21.60 -4.37 -5.53
CA ILE A 164 22.64 -3.39 -5.21
C ILE A 164 22.36 -2.85 -3.81
N THR A 165 23.39 -2.77 -2.98
CA THR A 165 23.31 -2.16 -1.64
C THR A 165 23.82 -0.73 -1.67
N ASP A 166 23.50 0.04 -0.61
CA ASP A 166 24.01 1.42 -0.42
C ASP A 166 23.64 2.38 -1.57
N VAL A 167 22.51 2.13 -2.22
CA VAL A 167 21.91 2.98 -3.27
C VAL A 167 20.50 3.42 -2.86
N PRO A 168 19.97 4.50 -3.47
CA PRO A 168 18.59 4.90 -3.27
C PRO A 168 17.63 3.75 -3.58
N THR A 169 16.64 3.57 -2.70
CA THR A 169 15.48 2.68 -2.93
C THR A 169 14.32 3.47 -3.52
N SER A 170 13.45 2.82 -4.29
CA SER A 170 12.21 3.46 -4.76
C SER A 170 11.05 3.19 -3.81
N ARG A 171 10.29 4.21 -3.45
CA ARG A 171 9.13 4.07 -2.53
C ARG A 171 7.85 4.25 -3.30
N VAL A 172 6.96 3.26 -3.24
CA VAL A 172 5.63 3.32 -3.86
C VAL A 172 4.64 3.88 -2.85
N ALA A 173 3.83 4.85 -3.27
CA ALA A 173 2.80 5.47 -2.47
C ALA A 173 1.43 5.46 -3.18
N LEU A 174 0.36 5.48 -2.40
CA LEU A 174 -0.94 5.94 -2.88
C LEU A 174 -0.99 7.45 -2.72
N SER A 175 -1.32 8.18 -3.78
CA SER A 175 -1.41 9.64 -3.79
C SER A 175 -2.75 10.12 -4.36
N TRP A 176 -3.23 11.28 -3.90
CA TRP A 176 -4.47 11.93 -4.36
C TRP A 176 -4.43 13.44 -4.07
N PRO A 177 -5.18 14.29 -4.79
CA PRO A 177 -5.26 15.72 -4.48
C PRO A 177 -5.86 15.97 -3.10
N GLN A 178 -5.19 16.77 -2.27
CA GLN A 178 -5.59 17.01 -0.88
C GLN A 178 -7.02 17.58 -0.78
N GLU A 179 -7.35 18.52 -1.65
CA GLU A 179 -8.68 19.17 -1.71
C GLU A 179 -9.79 18.23 -2.21
N ALA A 180 -9.43 17.09 -2.80
CA ALA A 180 -10.35 16.10 -3.36
C ALA A 180 -10.37 14.78 -2.58
N THR A 181 -10.25 14.85 -1.25
CA THR A 181 -10.39 13.68 -0.37
C THR A 181 -11.87 13.28 -0.24
N THR A 182 -12.40 12.60 -1.25
CA THR A 182 -13.80 12.14 -1.32
C THR A 182 -14.03 10.86 -0.50
N ASP A 183 -15.29 10.50 -0.26
CA ASP A 183 -15.65 9.24 0.41
C ASP A 183 -15.07 8.01 -0.31
N MET A 184 -15.04 8.02 -1.65
CA MET A 184 -14.45 6.96 -2.46
C MET A 184 -12.93 6.85 -2.30
N VAL A 185 -12.24 7.99 -2.19
CA VAL A 185 -10.80 8.03 -1.87
C VAL A 185 -10.55 7.47 -0.47
N GLU A 186 -11.35 7.85 0.53
CA GLU A 186 -11.26 7.33 1.90
C GLU A 186 -11.51 5.82 2.00
N ASP A 187 -12.46 5.31 1.22
CA ASP A 187 -12.73 3.88 1.10
C ASP A 187 -11.51 3.15 0.50
N PHE A 188 -10.91 3.69 -0.56
CA PHE A 188 -9.72 3.10 -1.19
C PHE A 188 -8.51 3.17 -0.25
N ILE A 189 -8.30 4.28 0.45
CA ILE A 189 -7.29 4.40 1.53
C ILE A 189 -7.54 3.32 2.59
N GLY A 190 -8.80 3.05 2.93
CA GLY A 190 -9.16 1.99 3.86
C GLY A 190 -8.74 0.60 3.38
N ILE A 191 -8.95 0.30 2.10
CA ILE A 191 -8.52 -0.94 1.46
C ILE A 191 -7.00 -1.06 1.45
N VAL A 192 -6.30 0.01 1.07
CA VAL A 192 -4.84 0.03 0.98
C VAL A 192 -4.18 -0.16 2.34
N ARG A 193 -4.76 0.43 3.40
CA ARG A 193 -4.36 0.22 4.80
C ARG A 193 -4.82 -1.11 5.41
N GLY A 194 -5.51 -1.97 4.64
CA GLY A 194 -5.97 -3.28 5.10
C GLY A 194 -7.14 -3.25 6.09
N ARG A 195 -7.90 -2.14 6.18
CA ARG A 195 -9.11 -2.09 7.02
C ARG A 195 -10.09 -3.16 6.53
N THR A 196 -10.68 -3.94 7.43
CA THR A 196 -11.70 -4.94 7.07
C THR A 196 -13.05 -4.27 6.79
N ALA A 197 -13.92 -4.92 6.01
CA ALA A 197 -15.24 -4.39 5.64
C ALA A 197 -16.18 -4.14 6.85
N ASN A 198 -15.85 -4.70 8.02
CA ASN A 198 -16.60 -4.51 9.27
C ASN A 198 -16.04 -3.37 10.16
N SER A 199 -15.07 -2.61 9.69
CA SER A 199 -14.52 -1.46 10.42
C SER A 199 -15.54 -0.30 10.44
N THR A 200 -16.17 -0.09 11.59
CA THR A 200 -17.33 0.78 11.85
C THR A 200 -17.13 2.30 11.66
N ARG A 201 -16.02 2.76 11.08
CA ARG A 201 -15.85 4.19 10.73
C ARG A 201 -16.35 4.58 9.34
N GLY A 202 -16.63 3.62 8.44
CA GLY A 202 -17.14 3.89 7.08
C GLY A 202 -18.64 3.68 6.88
N ARG A 203 -19.34 3.11 7.87
CA ARG A 203 -20.78 2.88 7.76
C ARG A 203 -21.52 4.10 8.34
N ARG A 204 -21.56 5.22 7.62
CA ARG A 204 -22.62 6.21 7.88
C ARG A 204 -23.91 5.57 7.38
N ALA A 205 -24.73 5.12 8.32
CA ALA A 205 -26.03 4.54 8.03
C ALA A 205 -26.82 5.48 7.11
N GLU A 206 -27.16 5.03 5.91
CA GLU A 206 -28.32 5.56 5.20
C GLU A 206 -29.52 5.45 6.15
N PRO A 207 -30.33 6.51 6.29
CA PRO A 207 -31.52 6.43 7.12
C PRO A 207 -32.50 5.46 6.47
N GLU A 208 -32.65 4.27 7.05
CA GLU A 208 -33.73 3.36 6.69
C GLU A 208 -35.08 4.10 6.76
N PRO A 209 -35.93 4.01 5.72
CA PRO A 209 -37.26 4.59 5.77
C PRO A 209 -38.05 3.87 6.87
N LYS A 210 -38.45 4.63 7.91
CA LYS A 210 -39.28 4.16 9.01
C LYS A 210 -40.55 3.48 8.46
N ALA A 211 -40.57 2.15 8.49
CA ALA A 211 -41.77 1.37 8.28
C ALA A 211 -42.80 1.75 9.36
N LYS A 212 -43.93 2.33 8.92
CA LYS A 212 -45.05 2.71 9.78
C LYS A 212 -45.63 1.46 10.44
N ARG A 213 -45.58 1.41 11.77
CA ARG A 213 -46.27 0.42 12.60
C ARG A 213 -47.79 0.69 12.52
N PRO A 214 -48.66 -0.29 12.28
CA PRO A 214 -50.09 -0.06 12.27
C PRO A 214 -50.59 0.16 13.71
N GLU A 215 -51.47 1.16 13.87
CA GLU A 215 -52.15 1.53 15.10
C GLU A 215 -53.02 0.37 15.59
N LYS A 216 -52.83 -0.06 16.85
CA LYS A 216 -53.80 -0.87 17.58
C LYS A 216 -54.70 0.05 18.39
N GLY A 217 -56.00 -0.12 18.17
CA GLY A 217 -57.08 0.72 18.66
C GLY A 217 -57.12 0.95 20.17
N ALA A 218 -57.56 2.15 20.50
CA ALA A 218 -57.87 2.60 21.84
C ALA A 218 -59.09 1.86 22.41
N THR A 219 -58.94 1.31 23.61
CA THR A 219 -60.06 1.17 24.56
C THR A 219 -59.63 1.80 25.88
N ARG A 220 -60.36 2.84 26.27
CA ARG A 220 -60.18 3.62 27.50
C ARG A 220 -61.30 3.27 28.47
N ARG A 221 -60.95 2.91 29.70
CA ARG A 221 -61.68 3.07 30.99
C ARG A 221 -60.84 2.38 32.07
N GLN A 222 -60.67 2.82 33.31
CA GLN A 222 -60.96 4.02 34.11
C GLN A 222 -60.15 3.81 35.42
N GLN A 223 -59.64 4.89 36.03
CA GLN A 223 -58.95 4.95 37.35
C GLN A 223 -59.97 5.02 38.51
N PRO A 224 -59.60 5.14 39.83
CA PRO A 224 -58.38 4.78 40.58
C PRO A 224 -58.65 4.21 42.03
N ALA A 225 -57.53 3.96 42.75
CA ALA A 225 -57.29 4.18 44.19
C ALA A 225 -57.55 3.07 45.24
N GLY A 226 -56.52 2.83 46.07
CA GLY A 226 -56.65 2.50 47.49
C GLY A 226 -55.75 1.37 48.02
N GLY A 227 -54.91 1.67 49.02
CA GLY A 227 -54.53 0.67 50.05
C GLY A 227 -53.04 0.54 50.39
N LYS A 228 -52.70 0.87 51.64
CA LYS A 228 -51.37 0.85 52.31
C LYS A 228 -50.91 -0.55 52.75
N GLY A 229 -49.60 -0.66 53.00
CA GLY A 229 -48.95 -1.62 53.92
C GLY A 229 -47.65 -2.15 53.31
N GLY A 230 -46.44 -1.97 53.82
CA GLY A 230 -45.98 -1.90 55.20
C GLY A 230 -45.09 -3.12 55.45
N GLY A 231 -43.77 -2.97 55.58
CA GLY A 231 -42.89 -4.10 55.91
C GLY A 231 -41.40 -3.84 55.70
N ARG A 232 -40.71 -3.48 56.79
CA ARG A 232 -39.26 -3.35 56.93
C ARG A 232 -38.58 -4.73 56.92
N GLY A 233 -37.31 -4.79 56.50
CA GLY A 233 -36.42 -5.91 56.81
C GLY A 233 -34.99 -5.65 56.36
N ALA A 234 -34.12 -5.30 57.30
CA ALA A 234 -32.71 -5.00 57.13
C ALA A 234 -31.80 -6.21 57.42
N GLY A 235 -30.56 -6.17 56.91
CA GLY A 235 -29.43 -7.01 57.37
C GLY A 235 -28.50 -7.39 56.22
N LYS A 236 -27.31 -6.79 56.06
CA LYS A 236 -26.02 -7.17 56.67
C LYS A 236 -25.58 -8.58 56.21
N THR A 237 -24.37 -8.90 55.77
CA THR A 237 -23.03 -8.30 55.95
C THR A 237 -22.01 -9.04 55.08
N ALA A 238 -20.90 -8.35 54.84
CA ALA A 238 -19.53 -8.79 54.52
C ALA A 238 -19.14 -10.28 54.49
N GLY A 239 -18.25 -10.61 53.55
CA GLY A 239 -17.41 -11.81 53.59
C GLY A 239 -16.45 -11.93 52.40
N LYS A 240 -15.33 -11.21 52.43
CA LYS A 240 -14.04 -11.60 51.81
C LYS A 240 -13.22 -12.27 52.93
N PRO A 241 -11.99 -12.78 52.72
CA PRO A 241 -11.38 -13.50 51.59
C PRO A 241 -10.57 -14.74 52.09
N ALA A 242 -10.05 -15.59 51.19
CA ALA A 242 -8.80 -16.36 51.38
C ALA A 242 -8.54 -17.18 50.09
N ALA A 243 -7.48 -16.96 49.32
CA ALA A 243 -6.06 -17.25 49.60
C ALA A 243 -5.73 -18.74 49.50
N LYS A 244 -4.85 -19.09 48.54
CA LYS A 244 -3.64 -19.94 48.65
C LYS A 244 -3.22 -20.41 47.25
N ASN A 245 -2.08 -19.91 46.77
CA ASN A 245 -0.73 -20.49 46.84
C ASN A 245 -0.46 -21.38 45.62
N ALA A 246 0.45 -20.98 44.74
CA ALA A 246 1.90 -21.26 44.80
C ALA A 246 2.18 -22.67 44.26
N ARG A 247 3.10 -22.90 43.32
CA ARG A 247 4.56 -22.74 43.48
C ARG A 247 5.27 -23.20 42.19
N ARG A 248 6.44 -22.57 41.95
CA ARG A 248 7.72 -23.15 41.44
C ARG A 248 7.76 -23.72 40.02
N GLY A 249 8.87 -23.65 39.29
CA GLY A 249 10.25 -23.19 39.52
C GLY A 249 10.96 -23.11 38.15
N SER A 250 11.85 -22.17 37.88
CA SER A 250 13.26 -22.02 38.31
C SER A 250 14.28 -22.86 37.50
N GLY A 251 15.25 -22.15 36.89
CA GLY A 251 16.57 -22.62 36.46
C GLY A 251 16.70 -22.85 34.95
N GLY A 252 17.63 -22.28 34.19
CA GLY A 252 18.88 -21.56 34.45
C GLY A 252 19.86 -21.91 33.29
N PRO A 253 20.79 -21.02 32.85
CA PRO A 253 21.55 -21.18 31.61
C PRO A 253 22.94 -21.81 31.80
N LYS A 254 23.50 -22.44 30.73
CA LYS A 254 24.92 -22.82 30.53
C LYS A 254 25.18 -22.73 29.02
N GLY A 255 26.26 -22.21 28.43
CA GLY A 255 27.63 -21.91 28.89
C GLY A 255 28.62 -22.77 28.08
N GLY A 256 29.47 -22.16 27.22
CA GLY A 256 30.66 -22.83 26.63
C GLY A 256 31.13 -22.32 25.26
N LYS A 257 32.40 -21.91 25.16
CA LYS A 257 33.12 -21.30 24.00
C LYS A 257 34.28 -22.28 23.53
N PRO A 258 35.26 -21.91 22.67
CA PRO A 258 35.53 -22.39 21.29
C PRO A 258 36.80 -23.27 21.09
N ARG A 259 37.12 -23.74 19.85
CA ARG A 259 38.46 -24.21 19.37
C ARG A 259 38.45 -24.44 17.83
N ARG A 260 39.19 -23.68 17.00
CA ARG A 260 40.58 -23.77 16.49
C ARG A 260 40.90 -24.89 15.46
N ARG A 261 41.41 -24.43 14.30
CA ARG A 261 42.04 -25.08 13.13
C ARG A 261 43.24 -26.00 13.46
N PRO A 262 43.69 -26.86 12.52
CA PRO A 262 44.62 -26.47 11.45
C PRO A 262 43.96 -26.16 10.10
#